data_AF-T1C5Y2-F1
#
_entry.id   AF-T1C5Y2-F1
#
_cell.length_a   1.000
_cell.length_b   1.000
_cell.length_c   1.000
_cell.angle_alpha   90.00
_cell.angle_beta   90.00
_cell.angle_gamma   90.00
#
_symmetry.space_group_name_H-M   'P 1'
#
loop_
_entity.id
_entity.type
_entity.pdbx_description
1 polymer ?
#
loop_
_entity_poly.entity_id
_entity_poly.type
_entity_poly.pdbx_seq_one_letter_code
_entity_poly.pdbx_strand_id
1 'polypeptide(L)'
;METTSIALDREAYDLLKRHKRPGETFSQVVKRLAGRRRPLSSFAGAWKDLPANRFREIAAERKRARRMDEERFDRLLRGGG
;
A
#
# COMPACT_ATOMS: atom_id res chain seq x y z
N MET A 1 7.78 27.42 -9.07
CA MET A 1 7.77 25.95 -9.28
C MET A 1 8.13 25.74 -10.72
N GLU A 2 9.23 25.04 -11.00
CA GLU A 2 9.63 24.78 -12.39
C GLU A 2 8.78 23.66 -12.98
N THR A 3 8.34 23.84 -14.23
CA THR A 3 7.51 22.87 -14.95
C THR A 3 8.25 22.41 -16.19
N THR A 4 8.38 21.10 -16.34
CA THR A 4 8.93 20.47 -17.54
C THR A 4 7.81 19.71 -18.24
N SER A 5 7.68 19.89 -19.55
CA SER A 5 6.74 19.13 -20.37
C SER A 5 7.38 17.83 -20.85
N ILE A 6 6.65 16.72 -20.75
CA ILE A 6 7.05 15.40 -21.25
C ILE A 6 5.92 14.82 -22.08
N ALA A 7 6.25 14.10 -23.15
CA ALA A 7 5.26 13.34 -23.90
C ALA A 7 4.95 12.03 -23.15
N LEU A 8 3.66 11.70 -23.05
CA LEU A 8 3.18 10.43 -22.54
C LEU A 8 2.33 9.79 -23.63
N ASP A 9 2.49 8.49 -23.86
CA ASP A 9 1.49 7.75 -24.60
C ASP A 9 0.16 7.73 -23.82
N ARG A 10 -0.90 7.33 -24.52
CA ARG A 10 -2.25 7.38 -23.98
C ARG A 10 -2.44 6.42 -22.80
N GLU A 11 -1.82 5.25 -22.85
CA GLU A 11 -1.91 4.25 -21.78
C GLU A 11 -1.24 4.75 -20.51
N ALA A 12 -0.03 5.31 -20.63
CA ALA A 12 0.71 5.92 -19.53
C ALA A 12 -0.06 7.09 -18.89
N TYR A 13 -0.68 7.95 -19.70
CA TYR A 13 -1.54 9.01 -19.20
C TYR A 13 -2.75 8.47 -18.41
N ASP A 14 -3.45 7.47 -18.94
CA ASP A 14 -4.62 6.88 -18.31
C ASP A 14 -4.26 6.16 -17.01
N LEU A 15 -3.13 5.45 -16.96
CA LEU A 15 -2.58 4.86 -15.74
C LEU A 15 -2.30 5.94 -14.69
N LEU A 16 -1.63 7.03 -15.08
CA LEU A 16 -1.31 8.13 -14.17
C LEU A 16 -2.58 8.81 -13.64
N LYS A 17 -3.59 8.97 -14.50
CA LYS A 17 -4.91 9.52 -14.14
C LYS A 17 -5.67 8.63 -13.16
N ARG A 18 -5.65 7.31 -13.34
CA ARG A 18 -6.28 6.34 -12.41
C ARG A 18 -5.66 6.41 -11.01
N HIS A 19 -4.36 6.68 -10.92
CA HIS A 19 -3.66 6.80 -9.63
C HIS A 19 -3.85 8.15 -8.93
N LYS A 20 -4.43 9.16 -9.59
CA LYS A 20 -4.59 10.50 -9.06
C LYS A 20 -5.72 10.57 -8.03
N ARG A 21 -5.41 11.06 -6.83
CA ARG A 21 -6.40 11.27 -5.76
C ARG A 21 -7.17 12.59 -5.97
N PRO A 22 -8.37 12.73 -5.36
CA PRO A 22 -9.07 14.03 -5.32
C PRO A 22 -8.16 15.13 -4.78
N GLY A 23 -8.08 16.26 -5.47
CA GLY A 23 -7.22 17.41 -5.10
C GLY A 23 -5.72 17.27 -5.36
N GLU A 24 -5.22 16.11 -5.79
CA GLU A 24 -3.77 15.86 -6.00
C GLU A 24 -3.30 16.25 -7.41
N THR A 25 -2.19 16.96 -7.61
CA THR A 25 -1.66 17.26 -8.96
C THR A 25 -0.93 16.07 -9.58
N PHE A 26 -0.78 16.03 -10.92
CA PHE A 26 -0.01 14.98 -11.58
C PHE A 26 1.46 14.94 -11.10
N SER A 27 2.08 16.09 -10.84
CA SER A 27 3.42 16.14 -10.26
C SER A 27 3.49 15.52 -8.86
N GLN A 28 2.43 15.65 -8.05
CA GLN A 28 2.35 14.98 -6.74
C GLN A 28 2.18 13.46 -6.90
N VAL A 29 1.36 13.01 -7.86
CA VAL A 29 1.22 11.58 -8.19
C VAL A 29 2.57 10.99 -8.58
N VAL A 30 3.30 11.62 -9.51
CA VAL A 30 4.63 11.17 -9.93
C VAL A 30 5.60 11.11 -8.75
N LYS A 31 5.66 12.17 -7.92
CA LYS A 31 6.51 12.19 -6.72
C LYS A 31 6.11 11.13 -5.69
N ARG A 32 4.84 10.74 -5.59
CA ARG A 32 4.38 9.70 -4.69
C ARG A 32 4.69 8.30 -5.22
N LEU A 33 4.56 8.08 -6.53
CA LEU A 33 4.80 6.79 -7.16
C LEU A 33 6.30 6.52 -7.38
N ALA A 34 7.04 7.53 -7.83
CA ALA A 34 8.47 7.47 -8.14
C ALA A 34 9.36 8.04 -7.03
N GLY A 35 8.77 8.67 -6.01
CA GLY A 35 9.51 9.13 -4.84
C GLY A 35 10.24 7.97 -4.18
N ARG A 36 11.49 8.21 -3.78
CA ARG A 36 12.34 7.22 -3.08
C ARG A 36 11.49 6.52 -2.02
N ARG A 37 11.29 5.20 -2.19
CA ARG A 37 10.87 4.33 -1.09
C ARG A 37 11.78 4.68 0.09
N ARG A 38 11.21 5.10 1.22
CA ARG A 38 12.03 5.30 2.42
C ARG A 38 12.80 4.00 2.64
N PRO A 39 14.14 4.05 2.78
CA PRO A 39 14.91 2.83 2.96
C PRO A 39 14.35 2.09 4.17
N LEU A 40 14.32 0.76 4.13
CA LEU A 40 13.75 -0.05 5.22
C LEU A 40 14.38 0.30 6.58
N SER A 41 15.65 0.73 6.57
CA SER A 41 16.36 1.26 7.73
C SER A 41 15.72 2.48 8.39
N SER A 42 14.92 3.27 7.67
CA SER A 42 14.17 4.39 8.25
C SER A 42 13.08 3.97 9.23
N PHE A 43 12.73 2.67 9.25
CA PHE A 43 11.79 2.09 10.22
C PHE A 43 12.51 1.41 11.41
N ALA A 44 13.85 1.41 11.43
CA ALA A 44 14.61 0.85 12.55
C ALA A 44 14.24 1.56 13.86
N GLY A 45 13.90 0.77 14.89
CA GLY A 45 13.50 1.30 16.19
C GLY A 45 12.08 1.85 16.26
N ALA A 46 11.27 1.77 15.20
CA ALA A 46 9.87 2.22 15.22
C ALA A 46 9.04 1.57 16.33
N TRP A 47 9.41 0.36 16.75
CA TRP A 47 8.73 -0.41 17.79
C TRP A 47 9.58 -0.62 19.05
N LYS A 48 10.61 0.21 19.26
CA LYS A 48 11.55 0.06 20.41
C LYS A 48 10.84 0.16 21.76
N ASP A 49 9.78 0.97 21.84
CA ASP A 49 9.02 1.22 23.07
C ASP A 49 7.83 0.26 23.22
N LEU A 50 7.65 -0.67 22.26
CA LEU A 50 6.57 -1.63 22.29
C LEU A 50 6.96 -2.80 23.22
N PRO A 51 6.14 -3.15 24.23
CA PRO A 51 6.50 -4.24 25.13
C PRO A 51 6.37 -5.61 24.45
N ALA A 52 7.18 -6.57 24.89
CA ALA A 52 7.33 -7.88 24.24
C ALA A 52 6.02 -8.68 24.11
N ASN A 53 5.09 -8.52 25.07
CA ASN A 53 3.76 -9.15 25.02
C ASN A 53 2.92 -8.63 23.83
N ARG A 54 3.04 -7.36 23.47
CA ARG A 54 2.30 -6.76 22.35
C ARG A 54 2.71 -7.33 21.02
N PHE A 55 3.97 -7.74 20.86
CA PHE A 55 4.41 -8.47 19.66
C PHE A 55 3.67 -9.80 19.50
N ARG A 56 3.46 -10.54 20.60
CA ARG A 56 2.71 -11.80 20.59
C ARG A 56 1.24 -11.57 20.26
N GLU A 57 0.63 -10.53 20.84
CA GLU A 57 -0.75 -10.13 20.53
C GLU A 57 -0.90 -9.78 19.05
N ILE A 58 -0.02 -8.92 18.51
CA ILE A 58 -0.03 -8.54 17.08
C ILE A 58 0.14 -9.78 16.19
N ALA A 59 1.04 -10.70 16.56
CA ALA A 59 1.23 -11.94 15.80
C ALA A 59 -0.01 -12.84 15.83
N ALA A 60 -0.68 -12.95 16.99
CA ALA A 60 -1.90 -13.72 17.15
C ALA A 60 -3.05 -13.11 16.33
N GLU A 61 -3.23 -11.79 16.37
CA GLU A 61 -4.23 -11.08 15.56
C GLU A 61 -3.98 -11.26 14.07
N ARG A 62 -2.71 -11.16 13.62
CA ARG A 62 -2.36 -11.42 12.22
C ARG A 62 -2.66 -12.85 11.79
N LYS A 63 -2.46 -13.84 12.68
CA LYS A 63 -2.80 -15.24 12.39
C LYS A 63 -4.32 -15.45 12.31
N ARG A 64 -5.08 -14.82 13.20
CA ARG A 64 -6.55 -14.83 13.19
C ARG A 64 -7.11 -14.20 11.92
N ALA A 65 -6.60 -13.02 11.52
CA ALA A 65 -7.00 -12.34 10.31
C ALA A 65 -6.80 -13.20 9.06
N ARG A 66 -5.62 -13.82 8.90
CA ARG A 66 -5.37 -14.73 7.78
C ARG A 66 -6.34 -15.92 7.75
N ARG A 67 -6.59 -16.52 8.91
CA ARG A 67 -7.55 -17.62 9.01
C ARG A 67 -8.95 -17.19 8.58
N MET A 68 -9.41 -16.02 9.01
CA MET A 68 -10.71 -15.47 8.60
C MET A 68 -10.76 -15.19 7.09
N ASP A 69 -9.68 -14.68 6.51
CA ASP A 69 -9.59 -14.45 5.06
C ASP A 69 -9.63 -15.78 4.28
N GLU A 70 -8.91 -16.81 4.75
CA GLU A 70 -8.93 -18.16 4.18
C GLU A 70 -10.33 -18.80 4.26
N GLU A 71 -10.98 -18.73 5.42
CA GLU A 71 -12.35 -19.24 5.62
C GLU A 71 -13.37 -18.51 4.74
N ARG A 72 -13.24 -17.17 4.62
CA ARG A 72 -14.08 -16.36 3.74
C ARG A 72 -13.86 -16.75 2.28
N PHE A 73 -12.61 -16.97 1.87
CA PHE A 73 -12.27 -17.36 0.52
C PHE A 73 -12.81 -18.76 0.18
N ASP A 74 -12.65 -19.74 1.07
CA ASP A 74 -13.21 -21.09 0.90
C ASP A 74 -14.73 -21.06 0.80
N ARG A 75 -15.41 -20.25 1.62
CA ARG A 75 -16.87 -20.06 1.52
C ARG A 75 -17.30 -19.49 0.18
N LEU A 76 -16.57 -18.51 -0.35
CA LEU A 76 -16.86 -17.91 -1.66
C LEU A 76 -16.66 -18.91 -2.81
N LEU A 77 -15.64 -19.77 -2.72
CA LEU A 77 -15.39 -20.80 -3.73
C LEU A 77 -16.38 -21.96 -3.67
N ARG A 78 -16.84 -22.36 -2.47
CA ARG A 78 -17.81 -23.46 -2.30
C ARG A 78 -19.27 -23.06 -2.49
N GLY A 79 -19.60 -21.77 -2.36
CA GLY A 79 -20.97 -21.27 -2.53
C GLY A 79 -21.37 -20.90 -3.97
N GLY A 80 -20.50 -21.13 -4.94
CA GLY A 80 -20.71 -20.80 -6.36
C GLY A 80 -20.90 -21.99 -7.28
N GLY A 81 -21.44 -23.11 -6.78
CA GLY A 81 -21.80 -24.32 -7.54
C GLY A 81 -23.30 -24.47 -7.70
#